data_AF-A0A354U434-F1
#
_entry.id   AF-A0A354U434-F1
#
_cell.length_a   1.000
_cell.length_b   1.000
_cell.length_c   1.000
_cell.angle_alpha   90.00
_cell.angle_beta   90.00
_cell.angle_gamma   90.00
#
_symmetry.space_group_name_H-M   'P 1'
#
loop_
_entity.id
_entity.type
_entity.pdbx_description
1 polymer ?
#
loop_
_entity_poly.entity_id
_entity_poly.type
_entity_poly.pdbx_seq_one_letter_code
_entity_poly.pdbx_strand_id
1 'polypeptide(L)' 'MALSKEESNYKKLRRSPIAMNFVKRHQGNWNHQDWLGFLDYLKEKGYMPINTDQVGLLLEEKKAQFLASKNA' A
#
# COMPACT_ATOMS: atom_id res chain seq x y z
N MET A 1 -5.89 6.76 -24.33
CA MET A 1 -4.70 7.24 -23.59
C MET A 1 -4.05 6.05 -22.91
N ALA A 2 -2.73 5.86 -23.08
CA ALA A 2 -1.99 4.90 -22.28
C ALA A 2 -1.87 5.43 -20.84
N LEU A 3 -2.05 4.56 -19.85
CA LEU A 3 -1.83 4.93 -18.45
C LEU A 3 -0.36 5.29 -18.24
N SER A 4 -0.09 6.24 -17.35
CA SER A 4 1.28 6.51 -16.95
C SER A 4 1.88 5.28 -16.26
N LYS A 5 3.22 5.22 -16.19
CA LYS A 5 3.90 4.13 -15.48
C LYS A 5 3.51 4.11 -14.01
N GLU A 6 3.38 5.28 -13.38
CA GLU A 6 2.92 5.45 -12.00
C GLU A 6 1.52 4.90 -11.79
N GLU A 7 0.56 5.26 -12.65
CA GLU A 7 -0.82 4.76 -12.56
C GLU A 7 -0.89 3.24 -12.78
N SER A 8 -0.08 2.72 -13.70
CA SER A 8 0.00 1.28 -13.97
C SER A 8 0.55 0.52 -12.77
N ASN A 9 1.62 1.03 -12.16
CA ASN A 9 2.21 0.46 -10.95
C ASN A 9 1.25 0.53 -9.76
N TYR A 10 0.56 1.66 -9.58
CA TYR A 10 -0.45 1.82 -8.54
C TYR A 10 -1.62 0.84 -8.71
N LYS A 11 -2.15 0.69 -9.93
CA LYS A 11 -3.20 -0.31 -10.21
C LYS A 11 -2.73 -1.74 -9.94
N LYS A 12 -1.48 -2.07 -10.28
CA LYS A 12 -0.88 -3.37 -9.95
C LYS A 12 -0.77 -3.56 -8.43
N LEU A 13 -0.35 -2.54 -7.69
CA LEU A 13 -0.24 -2.58 -6.23
C LEU A 13 -1.61 -2.80 -5.58
N ARG A 14 -2.62 -2.03 -5.98
CA ARG A 14 -3.99 -2.10 -5.45
C ARG A 14 -4.65 -3.47 -5.62
N ARG A 15 -4.31 -4.19 -6.70
CA ARG A 15 -4.78 -5.56 -6.97
C ARG A 15 -3.97 -6.64 -6.25
N SER A 16 -2.80 -6.30 -5.73
CA SER A 16 -1.93 -7.23 -5.02
C SER A 16 -2.28 -7.32 -3.53
N PRO A 17 -1.90 -8.41 -2.84
CA PRO A 17 -2.09 -8.52 -1.41
C PRO A 17 -1.11 -7.64 -0.60
N ILE A 18 -0.14 -6.98 -1.24
CA ILE A 18 0.97 -6.28 -0.57
C ILE A 18 0.48 -5.24 0.43
N ALA A 19 -0.44 -4.36 0.02
CA ALA A 19 -0.98 -3.30 0.89
C ALA A 19 -1.73 -3.88 2.10
N MET A 20 -2.58 -4.89 1.87
CA MET A 20 -3.31 -5.55 2.95
C MET A 20 -2.38 -6.32 3.89
N ASN A 21 -1.34 -6.97 3.37
CA ASN A 21 -0.36 -7.69 4.18
C ASN A 21 0.45 -6.74 5.06
N PHE A 22 0.82 -5.57 4.54
CA PHE A 22 1.47 -4.52 5.33
C PHE A 22 0.59 -4.10 6.51
N VAL A 23 -0.68 -3.77 6.26
CA VAL A 23 -1.64 -3.40 7.31
C VAL A 23 -1.79 -4.51 8.35
N LYS A 24 -1.97 -5.77 7.93
CA LYS A 24 -2.11 -6.91 8.84
C LYS A 24 -0.86 -7.13 9.69
N ARG A 25 0.33 -7.06 9.09
CA ARG A 25 1.61 -7.23 9.81
C ARG A 25 1.76 -6.20 10.93
N HIS A 26 1.35 -4.96 10.66
CA HIS A 26 1.42 -3.85 11.62
C HIS A 26 0.13 -3.70 12.45
N GLN A 27 -0.82 -4.64 12.36
CA GLN A 27 -2.10 -4.59 13.07
C GLN A 27 -2.87 -3.28 12.89
N GLY A 28 -2.76 -2.66 11.70
CA GLY A 28 -3.38 -1.37 11.40
C GLY A 28 -2.70 -0.13 11.99
N ASN A 29 -1.54 -0.29 12.64
CA ASN A 29 -0.78 0.80 13.25
C ASN A 29 0.68 0.74 12.80
N TRP A 30 1.13 1.72 12.02
CA TRP A 30 2.52 1.83 11.56
C TRP A 30 3.05 3.22 11.84
N ASN A 31 4.36 3.33 12.07
CA ASN A 31 5.04 4.61 12.27
C ASN A 31 5.73 5.07 10.96
N HIS A 32 6.51 6.15 11.05
CA HIS A 32 7.22 6.69 9.89
C HIS A 32 8.31 5.75 9.34
N GLN A 33 9.00 4.99 10.20
CA GLN A 33 10.03 4.04 9.76
C GLN A 33 9.42 2.84 9.04
N ASP A 34 8.29 2.33 9.53
CA ASP A 34 7.53 1.27 8.86
C ASP A 34 7.06 1.73 7.47
N TRP A 35 6.65 2.99 7.36
CA TRP A 35 6.28 3.61 6.08
C TRP A 35 7.46 3.68 5.11
N LEU A 36 8.62 4.16 5.54
CA LEU A 36 9.82 4.22 4.69
C LEU A 36 10.25 2.82 4.24
N GLY A 37 10.27 1.85 5.16
CA GLY A 37 10.59 0.46 4.83
C GLY A 37 9.60 -0.16 3.84
N PHE A 38 8.33 0.23 3.89
CA PHE A 38 7.34 -0.18 2.90
C PHE A 38 7.61 0.40 1.52
N LEU A 39 7.99 1.68 1.42
CA LEU A 39 8.36 2.30 0.15
C LEU A 39 9.60 1.66 -0.47
N ASP A 40 10.62 1.37 0.34
CA ASP A 40 11.82 0.66 -0.12
C ASP A 40 11.47 -0.75 -0.62
N TYR A 41 10.61 -1.47 0.11
CA TYR A 41 10.10 -2.75 -0.36
C TYR A 41 9.36 -2.64 -1.71
N LEU A 42 8.53 -1.62 -1.91
CA LEU A 42 7.86 -1.38 -3.20
C LEU A 42 8.85 -1.11 -4.33
N LYS A 43 9.93 -0.38 -4.03
CA LYS A 43 11.02 -0.12 -4.97
C LYS A 43 11.72 -1.42 -5.37
N GLU A 44 12.10 -2.27 -4.42
CA GLU A 44 12.70 -3.59 -4.68
C GLU A 44 11.79 -4.50 -5.50
N LYS A 45 10.47 -4.41 -5.29
CA LYS A 45 9.47 -5.19 -6.04
C LYS A 45 9.11 -4.58 -7.41
N GLY A 46 9.78 -3.50 -7.82
CA GLY A 46 9.63 -2.91 -9.15
C GLY A 46 8.33 -2.12 -9.33
N TYR A 47 7.79 -1.53 -8.26
CA TYR A 47 6.62 -0.65 -8.32
C TYR A 47 6.98 0.82 -8.57
N MET A 48 8.27 1.16 -8.72
CA MET A 48 8.68 2.53 -9.07
C MET A 48 8.61 2.78 -10.58
N PRO A 49 8.27 4.01 -11.01
CA PRO A 49 7.78 5.13 -10.19
C PRO A 49 6.35 4.88 -9.66
N ILE A 50 5.99 5.46 -8.52
CA ILE A 50 4.64 5.45 -7.96
C ILE A 50 4.36 6.74 -7.20
N ASN A 51 3.10 7.19 -7.18
CA ASN A 51 2.67 8.28 -6.32
C ASN A 51 2.52 7.78 -4.88
N THR A 52 3.37 8.27 -3.98
CA THR A 52 3.40 7.86 -2.57
C THR A 52 2.16 8.29 -1.78
N ASP A 53 1.54 9.41 -2.14
CA ASP A 53 0.31 9.89 -1.48
C ASP A 53 -0.84 8.93 -1.75
N GLN A 54 -0.96 8.43 -2.99
CA GLN A 54 -1.95 7.41 -3.35
C GLN A 54 -1.69 6.09 -2.61
N VAL A 55 -0.43 5.73 -2.39
CA VAL A 55 -0.08 4.54 -1.59
C VAL A 55 -0.53 4.74 -0.14
N GLY A 56 -0.30 5.91 0.46
CA GLY A 56 -0.76 6.23 1.81
C GLY A 56 -2.29 6.10 1.95
N LEU A 57 -3.05 6.69 1.02
CA LEU A 57 -4.51 6.57 0.99
C LEU A 57 -4.97 5.10 0.84
N LEU A 58 -4.28 4.31 0.02
CA LEU A 58 -4.57 2.88 -0.12
C LEU A 58 -4.34 2.13 1.20
N LEU A 59 -3.28 2.44 1.95
CA LEU A 59 -3.03 1.80 3.24
C LEU A 59 -4.12 2.12 4.27
N GLU A 60 -4.59 3.38 4.32
CA GLU A 60 -5.72 3.77 5.18
C GLU A 60 -7.03 3.07 4.76
N GLU A 61 -7.31 2.93 3.46
CA GLU A 61 -8.46 2.15 2.96
C GLU A 61 -8.39 0.69 3.45
N LYS A 62 -7.21 0.06 3.35
CA LYS A 62 -6.99 -1.33 3.79
C LYS A 62 -7.04 -1.47 5.31
N LYS A 63 -6.58 -0.47 6.05
CA LYS A 63 -6.72 -0.39 7.52
C LYS A 63 -8.18 -0.37 7.94
N ALA A 64 -9.01 0.47 7.32
CA ALA A 64 -10.44 0.51 7.61
C ALA A 64 -11.10 -0.87 7.37
N GLN A 65 -10.78 -1.53 6.26
CA GLN A 65 -11.26 -2.89 5.95
C GLN A 65 -10.80 -3.92 7.00
N PHE A 66 -9.53 -3.88 7.39
CA PHE A 66 -8.97 -4.78 8.40
C PHE A 66 -9.65 -4.61 9.78
N LEU A 67 -9.82 -3.37 10.23
CA LEU A 67 -10.46 -3.08 11.52
C LEU A 67 -11.95 -3.47 11.53
N ALA A 68 -12.66 -3.20 10.44
CA ALA A 68 -14.05 -3.65 10.30
C ALA A 68 -14.17 -5.18 10.38
N SER A 69 -13.25 -5.91 9.73
CA SER A 69 -13.24 -7.39 9.77
C SER A 69 -12.87 -7.99 11.13
N LYS A 70 -12.24 -7.22 12.02
CA LYS A 70 -11.90 -7.66 13.38
C LYS A 70 -13.02 -7.46 14.39
N ASN A 71 -13.93 -6.53 14.11
CA ASN A 71 -15.04 -6.16 14.99
C ASN A 71 -16.37 -6.84 14.58
N ALA A 72 -16.33 -7.69 13.55
CA ALA A 72 -17.47 -8.47 13.04
C ALA A 72 -17.37 -9.91 13.55
#